data_AF-A0A443JS35-F1
#
_entry.id   AF-A0A443JS35-F1
#
_cell.length_a   1.000
_cell.length_b   1.000
_cell.length_c   1.000
_cell.angle_alpha   90.00
_cell.angle_beta   90.00
_cell.angle_gamma   90.00
#
_symmetry.space_group_name_H-M   'P 1'
#
loop_
_entity.id
_entity.type
_entity.pdbx_description
1 polymer ?
#
loop_
_entity_poly.entity_id
_entity_poly.type
_entity_poly.pdbx_seq_one_letter_code
_entity_poly.pdbx_strand_id
1 'polypeptide(L)'
;MFGFRRATPEVTWKVIEDDFVLGACARRIFGYASRGTDGSWSAFDDEARPIGTFAEPSHAKAALWQAHHEAHGTTCAAPLDIRPRRAADRGSVPLADTSGRVAAHPASW
;
A
#
# COMPACT_ATOMS: atom_id res chain seq x y z
N MET A 1 -30.60 -13.20 -4.18
CA MET A 1 -29.96 -13.68 -2.95
C MET A 1 -28.45 -13.52 -3.12
N PHE A 2 -27.89 -12.38 -2.69
CA PHE A 2 -26.44 -12.13 -2.81
C PHE A 2 -25.75 -12.66 -1.57
N GLY A 3 -25.22 -13.88 -1.65
CA GLY A 3 -24.35 -14.42 -0.62
C GLY A 3 -23.02 -13.70 -0.69
N PHE A 4 -22.73 -12.82 0.28
CA PHE A 4 -21.39 -12.34 0.54
C PHE A 4 -20.55 -13.55 0.95
N ARG A 5 -19.94 -14.24 -0.03
CA ARG A 5 -18.81 -15.11 0.27
C ARG A 5 -17.82 -14.22 0.99
N ARG A 6 -17.53 -14.51 2.27
CA ARG A 6 -16.41 -13.89 2.97
C ARG A 6 -15.23 -14.03 2.03
N ALA A 7 -14.82 -12.94 1.39
CA ALA A 7 -13.60 -12.91 0.62
C ALA A 7 -12.51 -13.09 1.66
N THR A 8 -12.11 -14.34 1.90
CA THR A 8 -10.91 -14.64 2.68
C THR A 8 -9.81 -13.79 2.07
N PRO A 9 -9.21 -12.86 2.82
CA PRO A 9 -8.25 -11.95 2.25
C PRO A 9 -7.06 -12.77 1.76
N GLU A 10 -6.99 -12.98 0.45
CA GLU A 10 -5.93 -13.76 -0.17
C GLU A 10 -4.61 -13.00 -0.03
N VAL A 11 -3.57 -13.75 0.32
CA VAL A 11 -2.21 -13.22 0.36
C VAL A 11 -1.78 -12.84 -1.05
N THR A 12 -1.29 -11.62 -1.21
CA THR A 12 -0.74 -11.11 -2.47
C THR A 12 0.75 -10.92 -2.29
N TRP A 13 1.54 -11.45 -3.22
CA TRP A 13 2.98 -11.26 -3.27
C TRP A 13 3.31 -10.32 -4.41
N LYS A 14 4.00 -9.21 -4.11
CA LYS A 14 4.52 -8.27 -5.10
C LYS A 14 6.03 -8.36 -5.14
N VAL A 15 6.57 -8.74 -6.30
CA VAL A 15 8.00 -8.62 -6.58
C VAL A 15 8.22 -7.21 -7.11
N ILE A 16 9.06 -6.43 -6.44
CA ILE A 16 9.39 -5.05 -6.85
C ILE A 16 10.63 -5.08 -7.74
N GLU A 17 11.64 -5.81 -7.29
CA GLU A 17 12.90 -6.09 -7.97
C GLU A 17 13.26 -7.57 -7.76
N ASP A 18 14.22 -8.11 -8.51
CA ASP A 18 14.59 -9.53 -8.43
C ASP A 18 15.10 -9.96 -7.04
N ASP A 19 15.47 -8.99 -6.22
CA ASP A 19 15.97 -9.11 -4.86
C ASP A 19 14.98 -8.61 -3.81
N PHE A 20 13.76 -8.19 -4.16
CA PHE A 20 12.81 -7.64 -3.19
C PHE A 20 11.37 -8.12 -3.41
N VAL A 21 10.80 -8.76 -2.39
CA VAL A 21 9.42 -9.22 -2.39
C VAL A 21 8.65 -8.70 -1.20
N LEU A 22 7.40 -8.31 -1.45
CA LEU A 22 6.52 -7.71 -0.48
C LEU A 22 5.24 -8.54 -0.32
N GLY A 23 4.89 -8.86 0.93
CA GLY A 23 3.68 -9.56 1.30
C GLY A 23 2.57 -8.59 1.68
N ALA A 24 1.41 -8.72 1.05
CA ALA A 24 0.22 -7.95 1.39
C ALA A 24 -0.99 -8.86 1.64
N CYS A 25 -1.80 -8.51 2.62
CA CYS A 25 -3.04 -9.19 2.97
C CYS A 25 -4.11 -8.16 3.31
N ALA A 26 -5.35 -8.36 2.86
CA ALA A 26 -6.46 -7.42 3.09
C ALA A 26 -6.12 -5.94 2.75
N ARG A 27 -5.33 -5.72 1.69
CA ARG A 27 -4.82 -4.40 1.24
C ARG A 27 -3.82 -3.72 2.20
N ARG A 28 -3.28 -4.43 3.18
CA ARG A 28 -2.21 -3.97 4.07
C ARG A 28 -0.94 -4.78 3.83
N ILE A 29 0.21 -4.13 3.98
CA ILE A 29 1.52 -4.80 3.94
C ILE A 29 1.72 -5.46 5.30
N PHE A 30 2.18 -6.71 5.32
CA PHE A 30 2.49 -7.42 6.58
C PHE A 30 3.97 -7.78 6.71
N GLY A 31 4.77 -7.51 5.67
CA GLY A 31 6.20 -7.74 5.71
C GLY A 31 6.81 -7.80 4.31
N TYR A 32 8.12 -7.96 4.29
CA TYR A 32 8.91 -8.03 3.07
C TYR A 32 10.09 -8.98 3.26
N ALA A 33 10.66 -9.43 2.15
CA ALA A 33 11.94 -10.11 2.15
C ALA A 33 12.85 -9.52 1.08
N SER A 34 14.11 -9.38 1.42
CA SER A 34 15.15 -8.87 0.54
C SER A 34 16.28 -9.87 0.38
N ARG A 35 16.86 -9.96 -0.81
CA ARG A 35 18.00 -10.81 -1.09
C ARG A 35 19.31 -10.07 -0.78
N GLY A 36 20.14 -10.65 0.07
CA GLY A 36 21.48 -10.17 0.37
C GLY A 36 22.47 -10.45 -0.76
N THR A 37 23.65 -9.83 -0.68
CA THR A 37 24.75 -10.03 -1.64
C THR A 37 25.32 -11.44 -1.61
N ASP A 38 25.11 -12.18 -0.53
CA ASP A 38 25.43 -13.61 -0.38
C ASP A 38 24.39 -14.53 -1.03
N GLY A 39 23.33 -13.96 -1.61
CA GLY A 39 22.23 -14.67 -2.25
C GLY A 39 21.16 -15.17 -1.28
N SER A 40 21.32 -14.98 0.02
CA SER A 40 20.34 -15.33 1.05
C SER A 40 19.17 -14.33 1.07
N TRP A 41 18.02 -14.75 1.57
CA TRP A 41 16.81 -13.93 1.72
C TRP A 41 16.58 -13.62 3.19
N SER A 42 16.64 -12.35 3.56
CA SER A 42 16.25 -11.88 4.89
C SER A 42 14.80 -11.44 4.87
N ALA A 43 13.99 -11.97 5.80
CA ALA A 43 12.58 -11.63 5.95
C ALA A 43 12.36 -10.72 7.15
N PHE A 44 11.45 -9.76 7.00
CA PHE A 44 11.11 -8.75 7.98
C PHE A 44 9.59 -8.57 8.06
N ASP A 45 9.07 -8.32 9.26
CA ASP A 45 7.66 -7.97 9.46
C ASP A 45 7.36 -6.52 9.00
N ASP A 46 6.13 -6.05 9.20
CA ASP A 46 5.70 -4.69 8.84
C ASP A 46 6.37 -3.60 9.68
N GLU A 47 6.94 -3.95 10.83
CA GLU A 47 7.74 -3.09 11.69
C GLU A 47 9.25 -3.21 11.43
N ALA A 48 9.64 -3.88 10.34
CA ALA A 48 11.03 -4.15 9.97
C ALA A 48 11.82 -4.97 11.01
N ARG A 49 11.13 -5.75 11.86
CA ARG A 49 11.79 -6.67 12.78
C ARG A 49 12.18 -7.95 12.03
N PRO A 50 13.39 -8.47 12.25
CA PRO A 50 13.85 -9.65 11.52
C PRO A 50 13.08 -10.90 11.96
N ILE A 51 12.56 -11.64 10.98
CA ILE A 51 11.93 -12.95 11.19
C ILE A 51 12.98 -14.06 11.01
N GLY A 52 13.89 -13.89 10.05
CA GLY A 52 14.96 -14.84 9.80
C GLY A 52 15.63 -14.66 8.43
N THR A 53 16.61 -15.52 8.17
CA THR A 53 17.33 -15.59 6.90
C THR A 53 17.14 -16.98 6.28
N PHE A 54 16.90 -17.02 4.97
CA PHE A 54 16.50 -18.21 4.23
C PHE A 54 17.32 -18.34 2.95
N ALA A 55 17.58 -19.57 2.50
CA ALA A 55 18.28 -19.78 1.23
C ALA A 55 17.40 -19.47 0.01
N GLU A 56 16.07 -19.58 0.14
CA GLU A 56 15.12 -19.47 -0.96
C GLU A 56 14.00 -18.46 -0.66
N PRO A 57 13.49 -17.76 -1.68
CA PRO A 57 12.39 -16.80 -1.52
C PRO A 57 11.08 -17.48 -1.13
N SER A 58 10.88 -18.74 -1.52
CA SER A 58 9.74 -19.59 -1.13
C SER A 58 9.66 -19.75 0.39
N HIS A 59 10.79 -20.05 1.04
CA HIS A 59 10.89 -20.19 2.49
C HIS A 59 10.69 -18.85 3.20
N ALA A 60 11.26 -17.77 2.69
CA ALA A 60 11.02 -16.43 3.23
C ALA A 60 9.53 -16.05 3.18
N LYS A 61 8.84 -16.30 2.06
CA LYS A 61 7.40 -16.08 1.92
C LYS A 61 6.58 -16.92 2.90
N ALA A 62 6.93 -18.19 3.08
CA ALA A 62 6.26 -19.07 4.03
C ALA A 62 6.42 -18.58 5.47
N ALA A 63 7.63 -18.16 5.86
CA ALA A 63 7.90 -17.62 7.19
C ALA A 63 7.15 -16.31 7.44
N LEU A 64 7.13 -15.40 6.46
CA LEU A 64 6.34 -14.16 6.51
C LEU A 64 4.84 -14.45 6.68
N TRP A 65 4.31 -15.41 5.92
CA TRP A 65 2.91 -15.80 6.05
C TRP A 65 2.61 -16.43 7.40
N GLN A 66 3.48 -17.29 7.91
CA GLN A 66 3.30 -17.93 9.21
C GLN A 66 3.30 -16.91 10.36
N ALA A 67 4.26 -15.97 10.35
CA ALA A 67 4.31 -14.89 11.34
C ALA A 67 3.05 -14.00 11.28
N HIS A 68 2.52 -13.76 10.09
CA HIS A 68 1.30 -12.99 9.90
C HIS A 68 0.02 -13.76 10.26
N HIS A 69 -0.03 -15.07 10.02
CA HIS A 69 -1.23 -15.90 10.19
C HIS A 69 -1.73 -15.89 11.63
N GLU A 70 -0.83 -15.84 12.62
CA GLU A 70 -1.18 -15.72 14.04
C GLU A 70 -1.94 -14.42 14.35
N ALA A 71 -1.58 -13.31 13.67
CA ALA A 71 -2.19 -11.99 13.83
C ALA A 71 -3.29 -11.69 12.79
N HIS A 72 -3.59 -12.64 11.88
CA HIS A 72 -4.46 -12.41 10.73
C HIS A 72 -5.92 -12.17 11.13
N GLY A 73 -6.42 -12.94 12.10
CA GLY A 73 -7.80 -12.81 12.57
C GLY A 73 -8.13 -11.47 13.22
N THR A 74 -7.13 -10.79 13.79
CA THR A 74 -7.30 -9.46 14.41
C THR A 74 -6.99 -8.33 13.44
N THR A 75 -6.01 -8.51 12.55
CA THR A 75 -5.49 -7.44 11.68
C THR A 75 -6.17 -7.36 10.32
N CYS A 76 -6.56 -8.51 9.75
CA CYS A 76 -7.05 -8.61 8.37
C CYS A 76 -8.56 -8.89 8.28
N ALA A 77 -9.18 -9.41 9.32
CA ALA A 77 -10.63 -9.59 9.38
C ALA A 77 -11.40 -8.35 9.85
N ALA A 78 -10.69 -7.34 10.39
CA ALA A 78 -11.29 -6.07 10.76
C ALA A 78 -11.85 -5.39 9.48
N PRO A 79 -13.14 -5.03 9.45
CA PRO A 79 -13.69 -4.26 8.33
C PRO A 79 -12.84 -3.02 8.14
N LEU A 80 -12.32 -2.81 6.93
CA LEU A 80 -11.74 -1.52 6.58
C LEU A 80 -12.83 -0.49 6.87
N ASP A 81 -12.57 0.41 7.81
CA ASP A 81 -13.44 1.52 8.15
C ASP A 81 -13.41 2.50 6.97
N ILE A 82 -14.07 2.10 5.88
CA ILE A 82 -14.24 2.91 4.68
C ILE A 82 -15.23 3.99 5.10
N ARG A 83 -14.72 5.05 5.73
CA ARG A 83 -15.46 6.30 5.79
C ARG A 83 -15.78 6.67 4.34
N PRO A 84 -17.06 6.77 3.95
CA PRO A 84 -17.40 7.16 2.60
C PRO A 84 -16.75 8.52 2.36
N ARG A 85 -15.86 8.58 1.37
CA ARG A 85 -15.33 9.83 0.85
C ARG A 85 -16.55 10.62 0.40
N ARG A 86 -17.02 11.52 1.27
CA ARG A 86 -18.12 12.45 0.98
C ARG A 86 -17.75 13.07 -0.34
N ALA A 87 -18.55 12.75 -1.37
CA ALA A 87 -18.38 13.30 -2.70
C ALA A 87 -18.28 14.82 -2.50
N ALA A 88 -17.11 15.38 -2.82
CA ALA A 88 -16.98 16.82 -2.91
C ALA A 88 -18.00 17.21 -3.98
N ASP A 89 -19.05 17.85 -3.49
CA ASP A 89 -20.16 18.37 -4.25
C ASP A 89 -19.62 19.20 -5.41
N ARG A 90 -20.26 19.07 -6.56
CA ARG A 90 -19.90 19.78 -7.78
C ARG A 90 -20.14 21.27 -7.54
N GLY A 91 -19.09 21.97 -7.11
CA GLY A 91 -19.00 23.41 -7.24
C GLY A 91 -18.78 23.76 -8.71
N SER A 92 -19.87 23.95 -9.45
CA SER A 92 -19.87 24.58 -10.77
C SER A 92 -19.09 25.88 -10.72
N VAL A 93 -17.93 25.94 -11.38
CA VAL A 93 -17.23 27.21 -11.61
C VAL A 93 -17.94 27.91 -12.77
N PRO A 94 -18.51 29.13 -12.58
CA PRO A 94 -18.94 29.92 -13.71
C PRO A 94 -17.69 30.46 -14.41
N LEU A 95 -17.53 30.07 -15.67
CA LEU A 95 -16.56 30.68 -16.58
C LEU A 95 -17.04 32.10 -16.88
N ALA A 96 -16.53 33.09 -16.12
CA ALA A 96 -16.66 34.49 -16.48
C ALA A 96 -15.42 34.90 -17.29
N ASP A 97 -15.59 34.83 -18.60
CA ASP A 97 -14.82 35.59 -19.57
C ASP A 97 -15.20 37.06 -19.43
N THR A 98 -14.23 37.95 -19.17
CA THR A 98 -14.12 39.23 -19.89
C THR A 98 -12.85 40.02 -19.53
N SER A 99 -12.07 40.29 -20.58
CA SER A 99 -11.48 41.59 -20.92
C SER A 99 -10.46 42.24 -19.97
N GLY A 100 -9.20 42.01 -20.31
CA GLY A 100 -8.20 43.04 -20.64
C GLY A 100 -8.23 44.39 -19.93
N ARG A 101 -7.18 44.64 -19.13
CA ARG A 101 -6.57 45.98 -19.04
C ARG A 101 -5.08 45.89 -18.68
N VAL A 102 -4.23 46.10 -19.67
CA VAL A 102 -2.81 46.43 -19.47
C VAL A 102 -2.76 47.84 -18.88
N ALA A 103 -2.25 47.99 -17.67
CA ALA A 103 -1.87 49.27 -17.11
C ALA A 103 -0.35 49.34 -17.03
N ALA A 104 0.19 50.25 -17.83
CA ALA A 104 1.60 50.54 -17.96
C ALA A 104 2.22 51.04 -16.65
N HIS A 105 3.49 50.70 -16.44
CA HIS A 105 4.38 51.38 -15.51
C HIS A 105 4.43 52.89 -15.80
N PRO A 106 4.68 53.69 -14.76
CA PRO A 106 5.76 54.64 -14.89
C PRO A 106 6.86 54.38 -13.87
N ALA A 107 8.09 54.38 -14.39
CA ALA A 107 9.30 54.56 -13.63
C ALA A 107 9.28 55.91 -12.92
N SER A 108 9.99 55.97 -11.79
CA SER A 108 10.33 57.21 -11.12
C SER A 108 11.62 56.93 -10.35
N TRP A 109 12.70 57.58 -10.83
CA TRP A 109 13.88 58.16 -10.17
C TRP A 109 14.39 57.62 -8.83
#